data_AF-A0A0G1TYM2-F1
#
_entry.id   AF-A0A0G1TYM2-F1
#
_cell.length_a   1.000
_cell.length_b   1.000
_cell.length_c   1.000
_cell.angle_alpha   90.00
_cell.angle_beta   90.00
_cell.angle_gamma   90.00
#
_symmetry.space_group_name_H-M   'P 1'
#
loop_
_entity.id
_entity.type
_entity.pdbx_description
1 polymer ?
#
loop_
_entity_poly.entity_id
_entity_poly.type
_entity_poly.pdbx_seq_one_letter_code
_entity_poly.pdbx_strand_id
1 'polypeptide(L)'
;FDYPFGRKELSGLAYRTDFDLSAHQKNSGVSLEYLDEESKTKFIPHVIEPSFGVGRLVLAVLSSAYTEDEMGGDKRTFLKLPPKIAPVKVAVFPLLKNKPKLVEKAREIYQMLQKEIGSVEFDDNGNIGKRYRRQDEIGSPFCVTVDFDSLEKNDVTVRDRDTGKQERVAIKELAAYLTERT
;
A
#
# COMPACT_ATOMS: atom_id res chain seq x y z
N PHE A 1 13.33 -2.99 -16.05
CA PHE A 1 12.52 -3.99 -15.33
C PHE A 1 12.16 -5.10 -16.28
N ASP A 2 12.23 -6.33 -15.80
CA ASP A 2 11.91 -7.51 -16.60
C ASP A 2 10.42 -7.84 -16.40
N TYR A 3 9.59 -7.35 -17.33
CA TYR A 3 8.16 -7.66 -17.33
C TYR A 3 7.91 -9.05 -17.94
N PRO A 4 6.73 -9.66 -17.72
CA PRO A 4 6.36 -10.92 -18.35
C PRO A 4 6.41 -10.90 -19.90
N PHE A 5 6.26 -9.72 -20.51
CA PHE A 5 6.33 -9.51 -21.96
C PHE A 5 7.68 -8.93 -22.43
N GLY A 6 8.71 -8.97 -21.59
CA GLY A 6 10.07 -8.58 -21.92
C GLY A 6 10.59 -7.35 -21.15
N ARG A 7 11.89 -7.10 -21.28
CA ARG A 7 12.59 -6.03 -20.57
C ARG A 7 12.22 -4.66 -21.12
N LYS A 8 11.84 -3.74 -20.22
CA LYS A 8 11.57 -2.33 -20.55
C LYS A 8 12.23 -1.37 -19.56
N GLU A 9 12.47 -0.15 -20.00
CA GLU A 9 13.01 0.95 -19.20
C GLU A 9 11.98 1.44 -18.16
N LEU A 10 12.44 1.71 -16.93
CA LEU A 10 11.62 2.31 -15.87
C LEU A 10 11.84 3.82 -15.73
N SER A 11 13.08 4.26 -15.88
CA SER A 11 13.51 5.62 -15.59
C SER A 11 14.76 6.00 -16.36
N GLY A 12 14.85 7.27 -16.70
CA GLY A 12 16.06 7.90 -17.23
C GLY A 12 16.71 8.80 -16.18
N LEU A 13 18.04 8.88 -16.20
CA LEU A 13 18.80 9.85 -15.43
C LEU A 13 19.70 10.60 -16.41
N ALA A 14 19.39 11.88 -16.63
CA ALA A 14 20.16 12.73 -17.52
C ALA A 14 20.96 13.75 -16.71
N TYR A 15 22.24 13.88 -17.05
CA TYR A 15 23.07 14.99 -16.60
C TYR A 15 23.16 16.00 -17.75
N ARG A 16 22.48 17.13 -17.59
CA ARG A 16 22.24 18.11 -18.66
C ARG A 16 23.13 19.34 -18.58
N THR A 17 24.07 19.32 -17.62
CA THR A 17 24.94 20.45 -17.28
C THR A 17 24.10 21.72 -17.08
N ASP A 18 24.59 22.88 -17.46
CA ASP A 18 23.91 24.16 -17.40
C ASP A 18 22.96 24.43 -18.59
N PHE A 19 22.84 23.54 -19.57
CA PHE A 19 22.19 23.83 -20.87
C PHE A 19 20.80 24.45 -20.72
N ASP A 20 19.92 23.84 -19.92
CA ASP A 20 18.53 24.31 -19.78
C ASP A 20 18.46 25.67 -19.09
N LEU A 21 19.24 25.87 -18.01
CA LEU A 21 19.21 27.11 -17.25
C LEU A 21 19.88 28.26 -18.02
N SER A 22 20.99 27.99 -18.72
CA SER A 22 21.65 28.95 -19.59
C SER A 22 20.72 29.41 -20.73
N ALA A 23 19.97 28.49 -21.33
CA ALA A 23 18.97 28.82 -22.34
C ALA A 23 17.79 29.63 -21.76
N HIS A 24 17.26 29.26 -20.59
CA HIS A 24 16.17 29.99 -19.94
C HIS A 24 16.56 31.41 -19.53
N GLN A 25 17.74 31.59 -18.93
CA GLN A 25 18.27 32.90 -18.57
C GLN A 25 18.39 33.80 -19.81
N LYS A 26 18.99 33.28 -20.90
CA LYS A 26 19.18 34.05 -22.15
C LYS A 26 17.87 34.54 -22.75
N ASN A 27 16.82 33.72 -22.76
CA ASN A 27 15.56 34.05 -23.39
C ASN A 27 14.62 34.88 -22.49
N SER A 28 14.71 34.70 -21.17
CA SER A 28 13.87 35.45 -20.21
C SER A 28 14.47 36.79 -19.80
N GLY A 29 15.79 36.97 -19.91
CA GLY A 29 16.51 38.14 -19.41
C GLY A 29 16.65 38.19 -17.88
N VAL A 30 16.17 37.16 -17.18
CA VAL A 30 16.26 37.03 -15.72
C VAL A 30 17.45 36.13 -15.37
N SER A 31 18.32 36.59 -14.46
CA SER A 31 19.46 35.78 -14.01
C SER A 31 18.98 34.56 -13.20
N LEU A 32 19.52 33.39 -13.55
CA LEU A 32 19.36 32.11 -12.87
C LEU A 32 20.69 31.65 -12.23
N GLU A 33 21.65 32.56 -12.08
CA GLU A 33 22.91 32.28 -11.40
C GLU A 33 22.68 32.09 -9.90
N TYR A 34 23.28 31.05 -9.35
CA TYR A 34 23.38 30.83 -7.92
C TYR A 34 24.67 31.46 -7.38
N LEU A 35 24.58 32.19 -6.27
CA LEU A 35 25.74 32.66 -5.52
C LEU A 35 26.11 31.62 -4.47
N ASP A 36 27.27 31.00 -4.63
CA ASP A 36 27.82 30.15 -3.58
C ASP A 36 28.37 31.02 -2.43
N GLU A 37 27.87 30.78 -1.22
CA GLU A 37 28.23 31.58 -0.05
C GLU A 37 29.66 31.30 0.44
N GLU A 38 30.22 30.13 0.15
CA GLU A 38 31.57 29.75 0.57
C GLU A 38 32.62 30.35 -0.35
N SER A 39 32.53 30.10 -1.66
CA SER A 39 33.46 30.65 -2.65
C SER A 39 33.20 32.11 -3.02
N LYS A 40 32.02 32.65 -2.67
CA LYS A 40 31.55 33.98 -3.11
C LYS A 40 31.50 34.13 -4.64
N THR A 41 31.39 33.03 -5.37
CA THR A 41 31.31 33.04 -6.84
C THR A 41 29.87 32.78 -7.31
N LYS A 42 29.53 33.37 -8.47
CA LYS A 42 28.28 33.09 -9.15
C LYS A 42 28.51 32.07 -10.25
N PHE A 43 27.58 31.13 -10.39
CA PHE A 43 27.58 30.16 -11.49
C PHE A 43 26.16 29.73 -11.83
N ILE A 44 25.99 29.17 -13.03
CA ILE A 44 24.73 28.53 -13.41
C ILE A 44 24.81 27.07 -12.95
N PRO A 45 23.90 26.61 -12.07
CA PRO A 45 23.97 25.26 -11.55
C PRO A 45 23.69 24.23 -12.65
N HIS A 46 24.27 23.05 -12.49
CA HIS A 46 24.00 21.96 -13.40
C HIS A 46 22.65 21.30 -13.08
N VAL A 47 21.95 20.89 -14.13
CA VAL A 47 20.68 20.18 -14.06
C VAL A 47 20.94 18.67 -14.12
N ILE A 48 20.48 17.98 -13.08
CA ILE A 48 20.34 16.53 -13.07
C ILE A 48 18.84 16.23 -13.17
N GLU A 49 18.42 15.55 -14.22
CA GLU A 49 17.02 15.26 -14.54
C GLU A 49 16.75 13.75 -14.38
N PRO A 50 16.32 13.30 -13.19
CA PRO A 50 15.73 11.98 -13.03
C PRO A 50 14.27 12.00 -13.50
N SER A 51 13.91 11.12 -14.42
CA SER A 51 12.55 11.00 -14.96
C SER A 51 12.03 9.58 -14.82
N PHE A 52 10.80 9.44 -14.31
CA PHE A 52 10.19 8.16 -13.98
C PHE A 52 8.81 8.02 -14.61
N GLY A 53 8.55 6.88 -15.26
CA GLY A 53 7.21 6.55 -15.75
C GLY A 53 6.35 5.97 -14.64
N VAL A 54 5.48 6.77 -14.01
CA VAL A 54 4.60 6.31 -12.92
C VAL A 54 3.80 5.06 -13.30
N GLY A 55 3.17 5.05 -14.49
CA GLY A 55 2.41 3.89 -14.96
C GLY A 55 3.27 2.63 -15.14
N ARG A 56 4.54 2.78 -15.57
CA ARG A 56 5.47 1.64 -15.69
C ARG A 56 5.88 1.11 -14.33
N LEU A 57 6.11 1.99 -13.36
CA LEU A 57 6.43 1.61 -11.98
C LEU A 57 5.26 0.87 -11.33
N VAL A 58 4.03 1.37 -11.47
CA VAL A 58 2.82 0.68 -10.97
C VAL A 58 2.70 -0.70 -11.60
N LEU A 59 2.85 -0.83 -12.91
CA LEU A 59 2.81 -2.13 -13.57
C LEU A 59 3.93 -3.06 -13.11
N ALA A 60 5.13 -2.54 -12.84
CA ALA A 60 6.25 -3.33 -12.33
C ALA A 60 5.96 -3.87 -10.93
N VAL A 61 5.38 -3.04 -10.05
CA VAL A 61 4.93 -3.46 -8.71
C VAL A 61 3.87 -4.55 -8.82
N LEU A 62 2.82 -4.34 -9.62
CA LEU A 62 1.75 -5.33 -9.81
C LEU A 62 2.28 -6.65 -10.38
N SER A 63 3.17 -6.57 -11.39
CA SER A 63 3.79 -7.76 -11.99
C SER A 63 4.66 -8.52 -10.99
N SER A 64 5.37 -7.80 -10.11
CA SER A 64 6.21 -8.41 -9.07
C SER A 64 5.39 -9.03 -7.93
N ALA A 65 4.23 -8.45 -7.63
CA ALA A 65 3.36 -8.90 -6.54
C ALA A 65 2.42 -10.03 -6.96
N TYR A 66 2.11 -10.17 -8.25
CA TYR A 66 1.25 -11.23 -8.76
C TYR A 66 1.77 -12.61 -8.34
N THR A 67 0.97 -13.33 -7.56
CA THR A 67 1.33 -14.63 -6.99
C THR A 67 0.17 -15.60 -7.17
N GLU A 68 0.50 -16.84 -7.55
CA GLU A 68 -0.43 -17.96 -7.54
C GLU A 68 0.08 -19.05 -6.59
N ASP A 69 -0.78 -19.55 -5.72
CA ASP A 69 -0.51 -20.70 -4.86
C ASP A 69 -1.75 -21.59 -4.67
N GLU A 70 -1.64 -22.58 -3.78
CA GLU A 70 -2.75 -23.45 -3.38
C GLU A 70 -3.05 -23.25 -1.90
N MET A 71 -4.33 -23.02 -1.57
CA MET A 71 -4.77 -22.84 -0.20
C MET A 71 -6.11 -23.52 0.02
N GLY A 72 -6.14 -24.51 0.91
CA GLY A 72 -7.35 -25.30 1.21
C GLY A 72 -7.78 -26.23 0.06
N GLY A 73 -6.84 -26.65 -0.81
CA GLY A 73 -7.12 -27.48 -1.97
C GLY A 73 -7.57 -26.72 -3.22
N ASP A 74 -7.74 -25.40 -3.12
CA ASP A 74 -8.11 -24.53 -4.23
C ASP A 74 -6.95 -23.62 -4.63
N LYS A 75 -6.77 -23.41 -5.94
CA LYS A 75 -5.87 -22.38 -6.45
C LYS A 75 -6.25 -20.99 -5.94
N ARG A 76 -5.26 -20.19 -5.62
CA ARG A 76 -5.41 -18.80 -5.16
C ARG A 76 -4.48 -17.91 -5.95
N THR A 77 -5.07 -16.89 -6.58
CA THR A 77 -4.34 -15.80 -7.23
C THR A 77 -4.49 -14.57 -6.36
N PHE A 78 -3.39 -13.91 -6.01
CA PHE A 78 -3.40 -12.76 -5.12
C PHE A 78 -2.24 -11.82 -5.40
N LEU A 79 -2.33 -10.59 -4.91
CA LEU A 79 -1.24 -9.62 -4.98
C LEU A 79 -0.47 -9.62 -3.66
N LYS A 80 0.75 -10.15 -3.68
CA LYS A 80 1.68 -10.13 -2.54
C LYS A 80 2.35 -8.76 -2.39
N LEU A 81 1.54 -7.69 -2.33
CA LEU A 81 2.04 -6.32 -2.15
C LEU A 81 2.75 -6.18 -0.80
N PRO A 82 3.94 -5.54 -0.75
CA PRO A 82 4.54 -5.14 0.52
C PRO A 82 3.55 -4.29 1.33
N PRO A 83 3.39 -4.54 2.65
CA PRO A 83 2.39 -3.84 3.46
C PRO A 83 2.46 -2.33 3.31
N LYS A 84 3.66 -1.74 3.24
CA LYS A 84 3.89 -0.29 3.07
C LYS A 84 3.26 0.33 1.84
N ILE A 85 3.08 -0.43 0.76
CA ILE A 85 2.52 0.08 -0.51
C ILE A 85 1.16 -0.53 -0.86
N ALA A 86 0.62 -1.43 -0.03
CA ALA A 86 -0.73 -1.95 -0.23
C ALA A 86 -1.77 -0.80 -0.16
N PRO A 87 -2.73 -0.74 -1.10
CA PRO A 87 -3.73 0.34 -1.15
C PRO A 87 -4.70 0.28 0.04
N VAL A 88 -5.06 -0.95 0.45
CA VAL A 88 -5.81 -1.26 1.66
C VAL A 88 -4.85 -2.04 2.57
N LYS A 89 -4.62 -1.54 3.79
CA LYS A 89 -3.75 -2.19 4.79
C LYS A 89 -4.48 -3.26 5.56
N VAL A 90 -5.75 -2.96 5.89
CA VAL A 90 -6.57 -3.79 6.77
C VAL A 90 -8.00 -3.79 6.26
N ALA A 91 -8.61 -4.96 6.18
CA ALA A 91 -10.04 -5.09 5.92
C ALA A 91 -10.76 -5.61 7.17
N VAL A 92 -11.90 -5.04 7.53
CA VAL A 92 -12.66 -5.40 8.72
C VAL A 92 -14.01 -5.99 8.34
N PHE A 93 -14.32 -7.16 8.90
CA PHE A 93 -15.49 -7.95 8.56
C PHE A 93 -16.29 -8.38 9.80
N PRO A 94 -17.63 -8.38 9.76
CA PRO A 94 -18.43 -9.17 10.69
C PRO A 94 -18.54 -10.62 10.20
N LEU A 95 -18.38 -11.62 11.07
CA LEU A 95 -18.51 -13.04 10.68
C LEU A 95 -19.84 -13.32 9.95
N LEU A 96 -20.93 -12.74 10.44
CA LEU A 96 -22.26 -12.85 9.86
C LEU A 96 -22.92 -11.47 9.71
N LYS A 97 -23.28 -11.13 8.47
CA LYS A 97 -23.94 -9.84 8.17
C LYS A 97 -25.36 -9.72 8.73
N ASN A 98 -26.05 -10.85 8.92
CA ASN A 98 -27.42 -10.90 9.44
C ASN A 98 -27.50 -10.83 10.97
N LYS A 99 -26.37 -10.60 11.65
CA LYS A 99 -26.30 -10.42 13.11
C LYS A 99 -25.92 -8.97 13.41
N PRO A 100 -26.89 -8.09 13.73
CA PRO A 100 -26.64 -6.66 13.92
C PRO A 100 -25.52 -6.35 14.90
N LYS A 101 -25.47 -7.06 16.04
CA LYS A 101 -24.41 -6.88 17.05
C LYS A 101 -22.98 -7.09 16.51
N LEU A 102 -22.78 -8.06 15.61
CA LEU A 102 -21.48 -8.30 14.99
C LEU A 102 -21.12 -7.19 14.01
N VAL A 103 -22.11 -6.74 13.22
CA VAL A 103 -21.93 -5.65 12.25
C VAL A 103 -21.59 -4.34 12.96
N GLU A 104 -22.32 -4.00 14.02
CA GLU A 104 -22.06 -2.83 14.85
C GLU A 104 -20.65 -2.87 15.43
N LYS A 105 -20.24 -4.00 16.03
CA LYS A 105 -18.89 -4.13 16.60
C LYS A 105 -17.79 -4.07 15.54
N ALA A 106 -18.00 -4.68 14.37
CA ALA A 106 -17.08 -4.58 13.24
C ALA A 106 -16.96 -3.14 12.71
N ARG A 107 -18.06 -2.38 12.69
CA ARG A 107 -18.03 -0.95 12.30
C ARG A 107 -17.29 -0.09 13.32
N GLU A 108 -17.44 -0.38 14.63
CA GLU A 108 -16.69 0.28 15.69
C GLU A 108 -15.18 0.06 15.50
N ILE A 109 -14.74 -1.20 15.31
CA ILE A 109 -13.34 -1.54 15.08
C ILE A 109 -12.83 -0.92 13.78
N TYR A 110 -13.60 -0.97 12.71
CA TYR A 110 -13.28 -0.29 11.45
C TYR A 110 -13.00 1.20 11.65
N GLN A 111 -13.89 1.91 12.34
CA GLN A 111 -13.72 3.35 12.60
C GLN A 111 -12.51 3.65 13.48
N MET A 112 -12.22 2.77 14.46
CA MET A 112 -11.02 2.87 15.29
C MET A 112 -9.76 2.73 14.45
N LEU A 113 -9.65 1.66 13.65
CA LEU A 113 -8.49 1.39 12.82
C LEU A 113 -8.32 2.43 11.70
N GLN A 114 -9.43 2.94 11.14
CA GLN A 114 -9.37 4.00 10.12
C GLN A 114 -8.71 5.28 10.66
N LYS A 115 -8.92 5.62 11.94
CA LYS A 115 -8.27 6.80 12.56
C LYS A 115 -6.77 6.61 12.76
N GLU A 116 -6.34 5.41 13.12
CA GLU A 116 -4.94 5.10 13.44
C GLU A 116 -4.09 4.77 12.20
N ILE A 117 -4.68 4.07 11.21
CA ILE A 117 -3.96 3.50 10.04
C ILE A 117 -4.35 4.21 8.73
N GLY A 118 -5.55 4.80 8.65
CA GLY A 118 -6.06 5.45 7.44
C GLY A 118 -6.62 4.47 6.40
N SER A 119 -5.76 3.71 5.74
CA SER A 119 -6.11 2.81 4.63
C SER A 119 -6.77 1.50 5.10
N VAL A 120 -8.00 1.61 5.56
CA VAL A 120 -8.82 0.49 6.08
C VAL A 120 -10.12 0.37 5.28
N GLU A 121 -10.57 -0.85 5.03
CA GLU A 121 -11.83 -1.15 4.34
C GLU A 121 -12.81 -1.88 5.26
N PHE A 122 -14.12 -1.61 5.12
CA PHE A 122 -15.17 -2.39 5.75
C PHE A 122 -15.95 -3.18 4.69
N ASP A 123 -16.18 -4.47 4.93
CA ASP A 123 -16.92 -5.33 4.01
C ASP A 123 -17.75 -6.39 4.74
N ASP A 124 -19.06 -6.35 4.53
CA ASP A 124 -20.03 -7.32 5.05
C ASP A 124 -20.72 -8.13 3.93
N ASN A 125 -20.25 -8.01 2.68
CA ASN A 125 -20.87 -8.69 1.54
C ASN A 125 -20.33 -10.11 1.37
N GLY A 126 -21.18 -11.05 0.95
CA GLY A 126 -20.80 -12.46 0.78
C GLY A 126 -20.49 -13.19 2.10
N ASN A 127 -19.97 -14.42 1.97
CA ASN A 127 -19.47 -15.20 3.11
C ASN A 127 -18.00 -14.84 3.39
N ILE A 128 -17.51 -15.18 4.58
CA ILE A 128 -16.16 -14.82 5.02
C ILE A 128 -15.04 -15.30 4.07
N GLY A 129 -15.17 -16.51 3.52
CA GLY A 129 -14.20 -17.04 2.55
C GLY A 129 -14.10 -16.18 1.29
N LYS A 130 -15.24 -15.73 0.75
CA LYS A 130 -15.28 -14.82 -0.40
C LYS A 130 -14.69 -13.45 -0.08
N ARG A 131 -14.81 -12.96 1.17
CA ARG A 131 -14.19 -11.70 1.59
C ARG A 131 -12.67 -11.82 1.67
N TYR A 132 -12.17 -12.89 2.29
CA TYR A 132 -10.73 -13.17 2.30
C TYR A 132 -10.16 -13.27 0.89
N ARG A 133 -10.83 -13.96 -0.04
CA ARG A 133 -10.37 -14.06 -1.43
C ARG A 133 -10.31 -12.71 -2.14
N ARG A 134 -11.34 -11.85 -1.99
CA ARG A 134 -11.32 -10.50 -2.56
C ARG A 134 -10.19 -9.63 -2.01
N GLN A 135 -9.95 -9.72 -0.71
CA GLN A 135 -8.88 -8.95 -0.07
C GLN A 135 -7.49 -9.48 -0.44
N ASP A 136 -7.33 -10.80 -0.57
CA ASP A 136 -6.11 -11.40 -1.12
C ASP A 136 -5.88 -10.88 -2.56
N GLU A 137 -6.90 -10.88 -3.43
CA GLU A 137 -6.82 -10.40 -4.83
C GLU A 137 -6.36 -8.94 -4.96
N ILE A 138 -6.81 -8.04 -4.08
CA ILE A 138 -6.36 -6.64 -4.09
C ILE A 138 -5.10 -6.38 -3.26
N GLY A 139 -4.57 -7.43 -2.61
CA GLY A 139 -3.32 -7.42 -1.89
C GLY A 139 -3.36 -6.80 -0.50
N SER A 140 -4.52 -6.80 0.16
CA SER A 140 -4.67 -6.36 1.55
C SER A 140 -3.90 -7.29 2.49
N PRO A 141 -2.89 -6.81 3.23
CA PRO A 141 -2.06 -7.64 4.08
C PRO A 141 -2.81 -8.34 5.20
N PHE A 142 -3.78 -7.65 5.81
CA PHE A 142 -4.50 -8.15 6.98
C PHE A 142 -6.01 -8.08 6.82
N CYS A 143 -6.69 -9.12 7.28
CA CYS A 143 -8.14 -9.11 7.48
C CYS A 143 -8.47 -9.30 8.96
N VAL A 144 -9.37 -8.49 9.49
CA VAL A 144 -9.87 -8.54 10.87
C VAL A 144 -11.31 -9.03 10.83
N THR A 145 -11.58 -10.13 11.51
CA THR A 145 -12.92 -10.71 11.62
C THR A 145 -13.44 -10.57 13.04
N VAL A 146 -14.66 -10.05 13.15
CA VAL A 146 -15.44 -9.97 14.39
C VAL A 146 -16.43 -11.12 14.43
N ASP A 147 -16.25 -12.04 15.35
CA ASP A 147 -17.10 -13.23 15.57
C ASP A 147 -17.86 -13.15 16.89
N PHE A 148 -18.59 -14.22 17.24
CA PHE A 148 -19.37 -14.26 18.47
C PHE A 148 -18.49 -14.14 19.72
N ASP A 149 -17.33 -14.79 19.71
CA ASP A 149 -16.34 -14.72 20.79
C ASP A 149 -15.85 -13.28 21.00
N SER A 150 -15.71 -12.49 19.93
CA SER A 150 -15.31 -11.08 20.02
C SER A 150 -16.24 -10.24 20.90
N LEU A 151 -17.54 -10.59 20.97
CA LEU A 151 -18.52 -9.87 21.79
C LEU A 151 -18.34 -10.14 23.29
N GLU A 152 -17.74 -11.28 23.65
CA GLU A 152 -17.55 -11.71 25.03
C GLU A 152 -16.13 -11.43 25.53
N LYS A 153 -15.13 -11.72 24.69
CA LYS A 153 -13.70 -11.76 25.06
C LYS A 153 -12.93 -10.48 24.68
N ASN A 154 -13.56 -9.53 23.97
CA ASN A 154 -12.94 -8.28 23.52
C ASN A 154 -11.65 -8.47 22.70
N ASP A 155 -11.59 -9.54 21.93
CA ASP A 155 -10.53 -9.87 20.98
C ASP A 155 -11.12 -10.09 19.58
N VAL A 156 -10.27 -10.09 18.57
CA VAL A 156 -10.66 -10.29 17.17
C VAL A 156 -9.72 -11.28 16.50
N THR A 157 -10.20 -11.90 15.44
CA THR A 157 -9.36 -12.76 14.60
C THR A 157 -8.67 -11.92 13.54
N VAL A 158 -7.33 -11.88 13.56
CA VAL A 158 -6.51 -11.27 12.50
C VAL A 158 -5.99 -12.38 11.60
N ARG A 159 -6.19 -12.23 10.29
CA ARG A 159 -5.69 -13.15 9.26
C ARG A 159 -4.61 -12.46 8.44
N ASP A 160 -3.47 -13.13 8.32
CA ASP A 160 -2.36 -12.76 7.44
C ASP A 160 -2.61 -13.27 6.01
N ARG A 161 -2.46 -12.39 5.00
CA ARG A 161 -2.66 -12.71 3.58
C ARG A 161 -1.71 -13.78 3.09
N ASP A 162 -0.43 -13.63 3.39
CA ASP A 162 0.64 -14.43 2.79
C ASP A 162 0.55 -15.89 3.23
N THR A 163 0.35 -16.11 4.52
CA THR A 163 0.34 -17.44 5.14
C THR A 163 -1.06 -18.01 5.33
N GLY A 164 -2.09 -17.16 5.31
CA GLY A 164 -3.47 -17.55 5.65
C GLY A 164 -3.68 -17.85 7.13
N LYS A 165 -2.66 -17.69 7.99
CA LYS A 165 -2.74 -17.95 9.42
C LYS A 165 -3.68 -16.96 10.10
N GLN A 166 -4.40 -17.46 11.10
CA GLN A 166 -5.34 -16.69 11.91
C GLN A 166 -4.86 -16.68 13.35
N GLU A 167 -4.91 -15.51 13.97
CA GLU A 167 -4.55 -15.32 15.37
C GLU A 167 -5.54 -14.42 16.10
N ARG A 168 -5.69 -14.63 17.41
CA ARG A 168 -6.54 -13.80 18.26
C ARG A 168 -5.71 -12.65 18.81
N VAL A 169 -6.17 -11.43 18.58
CA VAL A 169 -5.53 -10.20 19.05
C VAL A 169 -6.54 -9.41 19.87
N ALA A 170 -6.13 -8.97 21.06
CA ALA A 170 -6.99 -8.15 21.91
C ALA A 170 -7.28 -6.81 21.22
N ILE A 171 -8.53 -6.34 21.24
CA ILE A 171 -8.93 -5.10 20.54
C ILE A 171 -8.09 -3.90 21.01
N LYS A 172 -7.68 -3.88 22.28
CA LYS A 172 -6.84 -2.81 22.86
C LYS A 172 -5.44 -2.73 22.24
N GLU A 173 -4.90 -3.85 21.76
CA GLU A 173 -3.55 -3.94 21.18
C GLU A 173 -3.58 -3.93 19.66
N LEU A 174 -4.76 -4.08 19.06
CA LEU A 174 -4.96 -4.29 17.63
C LEU A 174 -4.35 -3.19 16.76
N ALA A 175 -4.52 -1.92 17.14
CA ALA A 175 -3.98 -0.80 16.36
C ALA A 175 -2.45 -0.84 16.32
N ALA A 176 -1.79 -0.97 17.48
CA ALA A 176 -0.33 -1.08 17.56
C ALA A 176 0.19 -2.32 16.82
N TYR A 177 -0.46 -3.46 17.03
CA TYR A 177 -0.17 -4.73 16.37
C TYR A 177 -0.15 -4.61 14.84
N LEU A 178 -1.11 -3.88 14.27
CA LEU A 178 -1.24 -3.71 12.82
C LEU A 178 -0.27 -2.64 12.30
N THR A 179 -0.14 -1.49 12.99
CA THR A 179 0.75 -0.39 12.60
C THR A 179 2.22 -0.82 12.51
N GLU A 180 2.69 -1.69 13.40
CA GLU A 180 4.06 -2.23 13.33
C GLU A 180 4.32 -3.11 12.11
N ARG A 181 3.24 -3.65 11.50
CA ARG A 181 3.31 -4.61 10.38
C ARG A 181 2.85 -4.04 9.04
N THR A 182 2.34 -2.81 8.99
CA THR A 182 1.82 -2.14 7.77
C THR A 182 2.65 -0.93 7.39
#